data_AF-A0A925R5I7-F1
#
_entry.id   AF-A0A925R5I7-F1
#
_cell.length_a   1.000
_cell.length_b   1.000
_cell.length_c   1.000
_cell.angle_alpha   90.00
_cell.angle_beta   90.00
_cell.angle_gamma   90.00
#
_symmetry.space_group_name_H-M   'P 1'
#
loop_
_entity.id
_entity.type
_entity.pdbx_description
1 polymer ?
#
loop_
_entity_poly.entity_id
_entity_poly.type
_entity_poly.pdbx_seq_one_letter_code
_entity_poly.pdbx_strand_id
1 'polypeptide(L)'
;FRPPSGTFSERVLFDVRKSGYRTIFWSLGYGDWDAKNQPGKEFAYSHIMENFHPGGIFLLHGVSQSTTEALDDVIKALKAEGYRFGNLYEIE
;
A
#
# COMPACT_ATOMS: atom_id res chain seq x y z
N PHE A 1 -11.97 1.37 6.88
CA PHE A 1 -11.47 0.38 7.86
C PHE A 1 -10.49 -0.55 7.17
N ARG A 2 -9.34 -0.82 7.77
CA ARG A 2 -8.40 -1.84 7.30
C ARG A 2 -8.22 -2.84 8.44
N PRO A 3 -8.51 -4.14 8.23
CA PRO A 3 -8.39 -5.12 9.30
C PRO A 3 -6.93 -5.20 9.78
N PRO A 4 -6.68 -5.29 11.11
CA PRO A 4 -5.33 -5.51 11.63
C PRO A 4 -4.69 -6.73 10.96
N SER A 5 -3.46 -6.54 10.46
CA SER A 5 -2.70 -7.55 9.71
C SER A 5 -3.41 -8.13 8.48
N GLY A 6 -4.48 -7.50 8.00
CA GLY A 6 -5.31 -8.03 6.92
C GLY A 6 -6.18 -9.23 7.32
N THR A 7 -6.22 -9.61 8.60
CA THR A 7 -7.02 -10.74 9.08
C THR A 7 -8.50 -10.36 9.13
N PHE A 8 -9.34 -11.12 8.44
CA PHE A 8 -10.79 -10.88 8.40
C PHE A 8 -11.58 -12.18 8.46
N SER A 9 -12.87 -12.04 8.72
CA SER A 9 -13.89 -13.08 8.56
C SER A 9 -15.17 -12.46 8.05
N GLU A 10 -16.08 -13.27 7.50
CA GLU A 10 -17.40 -12.78 7.05
C GLU A 10 -18.14 -12.02 8.15
N ARG A 11 -18.06 -12.50 9.39
CA ARG A 11 -18.64 -11.84 10.57
C ARG A 11 -18.04 -10.45 10.79
N VAL A 12 -16.70 -10.33 10.77
CA VAL A 12 -16.03 -9.03 10.93
C VAL A 12 -16.41 -8.08 9.80
N LEU A 13 -16.42 -8.55 8.55
CA LEU A 13 -16.82 -7.73 7.41
C LEU A 13 -18.27 -7.24 7.53
N PHE A 14 -19.17 -8.11 7.99
CA PHE A 14 -20.57 -7.79 8.24
C PHE A 14 -20.72 -6.71 9.32
N ASP A 15 -20.07 -6.89 10.47
CA ASP A 15 -20.15 -5.96 11.60
C ASP A 15 -19.54 -4.59 11.26
N VAL A 16 -18.41 -4.56 10.54
CA VAL A 16 -17.76 -3.33 10.06
C VAL A 16 -18.67 -2.58 9.08
N ARG A 17 -19.29 -3.29 8.13
CA ARG A 17 -20.25 -2.70 7.19
C ARG A 17 -21.48 -2.15 7.90
N LYS A 18 -22.04 -2.89 8.87
CA LYS A 18 -23.19 -2.45 9.68
C LYS A 18 -22.88 -1.20 10.51
N SER A 19 -21.62 -1.04 10.90
CA SER A 19 -21.12 0.14 11.61
C SER A 19 -20.84 1.34 10.69
N GLY A 20 -21.17 1.25 9.40
CA GLY A 20 -21.01 2.32 8.43
C GLY A 20 -19.61 2.45 7.82
N TYR A 21 -18.70 1.51 8.08
CA TYR A 21 -17.36 1.54 7.53
C TYR A 21 -17.25 0.70 6.24
N ARG A 22 -16.44 1.19 5.30
CA ARG A 22 -15.96 0.40 4.16
C ARG A 22 -14.66 -0.31 4.54
N THR A 23 -14.57 -1.62 4.29
CA THR A 23 -13.31 -2.37 4.44
C THR A 23 -12.44 -2.15 3.20
N ILE A 24 -11.18 -1.79 3.41
CA ILE A 24 -10.20 -1.49 2.35
C ILE A 24 -8.97 -2.39 2.52
N PHE A 25 -8.68 -3.19 1.50
CA PHE A 25 -7.46 -3.99 1.38
C PHE A 25 -6.41 -3.25 0.53
N TRP A 26 -5.42 -3.99 0.05
CA TRP A 26 -4.33 -3.50 -0.79
C TRP A 26 -4.04 -4.55 -1.88
N SER A 27 -3.48 -4.11 -2.99
CA SER A 27 -3.04 -4.98 -4.09
C SER A 27 -1.51 -5.15 -4.13
N LEU A 28 -0.78 -4.28 -3.41
CA LEU A 28 0.66 -4.38 -3.23
C LEU A 28 0.99 -4.16 -1.75
N GLY A 29 1.85 -5.01 -1.21
CA GLY A 29 2.43 -4.88 0.11
C GLY A 29 3.59 -5.85 0.24
N TYR A 30 4.61 -5.47 1.01
CA TYR A 30 5.78 -6.31 1.25
C TYR A 30 6.25 -6.18 2.70
N GLY A 31 7.36 -6.84 3.04
CA GLY A 31 7.90 -6.89 4.41
C GLY A 31 8.55 -5.59 4.90
N ASP A 32 8.05 -4.42 4.50
CA ASP A 32 8.64 -3.13 4.85
C ASP A 32 8.43 -2.73 6.32
N TRP A 33 7.51 -3.40 7.01
CA TRP A 33 7.18 -3.18 8.42
C TRP A 33 8.28 -3.60 9.42
N ASP A 34 9.24 -4.46 9.03
CA ASP A 34 10.31 -4.90 9.93
C ASP A 34 11.51 -3.95 9.87
N ALA A 35 11.55 -2.96 10.77
CA ALA A 35 12.63 -1.97 10.84
C ALA A 35 14.04 -2.57 11.03
N LYS A 36 14.17 -3.84 11.47
CA LYS A 36 15.46 -4.51 11.62
C LYS A 36 15.94 -5.21 10.34
N ASN A 37 15.04 -5.37 9.36
CA ASN A 37 15.30 -6.09 8.12
C ASN A 37 14.95 -5.22 6.91
N GLN A 38 15.76 -4.18 6.69
CA GLN A 38 15.53 -3.18 5.66
C GLN A 38 16.48 -3.42 4.48
N PRO A 39 15.99 -3.86 3.31
CA PRO A 39 16.83 -4.29 2.18
C PRO A 39 17.46 -3.14 1.38
N GLY A 40 17.13 -1.89 1.70
CA GLY A 40 17.67 -0.70 1.03
C GLY A 40 16.75 -0.12 -0.04
N LYS A 41 17.04 1.12 -0.42
CA LYS A 41 16.26 1.93 -1.36
C LYS A 41 16.05 1.22 -2.71
N GLU A 42 17.09 0.63 -3.28
CA GLU A 42 17.07 0.03 -4.61
C GLU A 42 16.09 -1.16 -4.66
N PHE A 43 16.10 -1.99 -3.61
CA PHE A 43 15.15 -3.09 -3.50
C PHE A 43 13.71 -2.58 -3.42
N ALA A 44 13.44 -1.61 -2.54
CA ALA A 44 12.10 -1.04 -2.37
C ALA A 44 11.57 -0.41 -3.67
N TYR A 45 12.42 0.36 -4.35
CA TYR A 45 12.10 0.96 -5.65
C TYR A 45 11.76 -0.12 -6.69
N SER A 46 12.67 -1.07 -6.93
CA SER A 46 12.47 -2.12 -7.94
C SER A 46 11.24 -2.97 -7.64
N HIS A 47 11.03 -3.35 -6.38
CA HIS A 47 9.88 -4.14 -5.97
C HIS A 47 8.55 -3.43 -6.28
N ILE A 48 8.45 -2.13 -6.01
CA ILE A 48 7.24 -1.35 -6.33
C ILE A 48 7.09 -1.21 -7.85
N MET A 49 8.18 -0.91 -8.57
CA MET A 49 8.15 -0.68 -10.01
C MET A 49 7.91 -1.96 -10.84
N GLU A 50 8.21 -3.14 -10.30
CA GLU A 50 7.89 -4.42 -10.95
C GLU A 50 6.42 -4.83 -10.76
N ASN A 51 5.74 -4.28 -9.76
CA ASN A 51 4.42 -4.74 -9.33
C ASN A 51 3.32 -3.67 -9.40
N PHE A 52 3.60 -2.47 -9.92
CA PHE A 52 2.56 -1.46 -10.09
C PHE A 52 1.57 -1.84 -11.19
N HIS A 53 0.34 -1.36 -11.06
CA HIS A 53 -0.72 -1.58 -12.05
C HIS A 53 -1.82 -0.51 -11.91
N PRO A 54 -2.66 -0.30 -12.96
CA PRO A 54 -3.83 0.57 -12.87
C PRO A 54 -4.74 0.18 -11.70
N GLY A 55 -5.19 1.18 -10.95
CA GLY A 55 -6.06 0.99 -9.77
C GLY A 55 -5.37 0.41 -8.53
N GLY A 56 -4.03 0.34 -8.51
CA GLY A 56 -3.28 -0.20 -7.38
C GLY A 56 -3.49 0.55 -6.07
N ILE A 57 -3.67 -0.20 -4.97
CA ILE A 57 -3.69 0.32 -3.60
C ILE A 57 -2.49 -0.27 -2.87
N PHE A 58 -1.49 0.56 -2.55
CA PHE A 58 -0.23 0.09 -1.97
C PHE A 58 -0.24 0.26 -0.45
N LEU A 59 -0.01 -0.83 0.28
CA LEU A 59 0.20 -0.82 1.72
C LEU A 59 1.68 -0.65 2.01
N LEU A 60 2.04 0.51 2.54
CA LEU A 60 3.40 0.87 2.97
C LEU A 60 3.40 1.27 4.45
N HIS A 61 4.52 1.06 5.13
CA HIS A 61 4.72 1.33 6.54
C HIS A 61 5.77 2.42 6.74
N GLY A 62 5.42 3.48 7.48
CA GLY A 62 6.30 4.62 7.73
C GLY A 62 7.53 4.33 8.59
N VAL A 63 7.69 3.10 9.10
CA VAL A 63 8.89 2.64 9.81
C VAL A 63 10.00 2.16 8.87
N SER A 64 9.70 1.99 7.59
CA SER A 64 10.65 1.48 6.60
C SER A 64 11.58 2.57 6.12
N GLN A 65 12.87 2.45 6.44
CA GLN A 65 13.91 3.31 5.85
C GLN A 65 13.98 3.10 4.32
N SER A 66 13.97 1.84 3.87
CA SER A 66 14.05 1.48 2.45
C SER A 66 12.95 2.13 1.63
N THR A 67 11.71 2.04 2.12
CA THR A 67 10.53 2.63 1.45
C THR A 67 10.60 4.15 1.48
N THR A 68 10.97 4.73 2.62
CA THR A 68 11.06 6.20 2.79
C THR A 68 12.05 6.80 1.79
N GLU A 69 13.20 6.17 1.61
CA GLU A 69 14.23 6.62 0.68
C GLU A 69 13.84 6.42 -0.80
N ALA A 70 13.01 5.43 -1.10
CA ALA A 70 12.58 5.10 -2.47
C ALA A 70 11.32 5.87 -2.92
N LEU A 71 10.47 6.31 -1.99
CA LEU A 71 9.11 6.75 -2.29
C LEU A 71 9.05 7.96 -3.23
N ASP A 72 9.97 8.91 -3.10
CA ASP A 72 10.01 10.09 -3.99
C ASP A 72 10.30 9.69 -5.45
N ASP A 73 11.25 8.77 -5.66
CA ASP A 73 11.60 8.29 -7.00
C ASP A 73 10.46 7.45 -7.60
N VAL A 74 9.80 6.61 -6.79
CA VAL A 74 8.61 5.85 -7.21
C VAL A 74 7.50 6.81 -7.66
N ILE A 75 7.20 7.85 -6.88
CA ILE A 75 6.15 8.81 -7.21
C ILE A 75 6.47 9.55 -8.51
N LYS A 76 7.73 9.95 -8.71
CA LYS A 76 8.18 10.61 -9.94
C LYS A 76 8.07 9.69 -11.14
N ALA A 77 8.54 8.45 -11.03
CA ALA A 77 8.48 7.46 -12.10
C ALA A 77 7.03 7.17 -12.51
N LEU A 78 6.14 6.89 -11.56
CA LEU A 78 4.74 6.59 -11.86
C LEU A 78 4.00 7.79 -12.45
N LYS A 79 4.30 9.02 -12.02
CA LYS A 79 3.77 10.23 -12.67
C LYS A 79 4.25 10.37 -14.10
N ALA A 80 5.50 10.05 -14.39
CA ALA A 80 6.06 10.09 -15.74
C ALA A 80 5.39 9.05 -16.67
N GLU A 81 5.01 7.89 -16.12
CA GLU A 81 4.20 6.86 -16.81
C GLU A 81 2.72 7.26 -16.96
N GLY A 82 2.31 8.44 -16.48
CA GLY A 82 0.95 8.96 -16.61
C GLY A 82 -0.01 8.54 -15.49
N TYR A 83 0.49 7.94 -14.42
CA TYR A 83 -0.34 7.62 -13.26
C TYR A 83 -0.64 8.86 -12.42
N ARG A 84 -1.82 8.83 -11.81
CA ARG A 84 -2.24 9.80 -10.79
C ARG A 84 -2.33 9.10 -9.44
N PHE A 85 -1.88 9.78 -8.40
CA PHE A 85 -2.09 9.37 -7.01
C PHE A 85 -3.38 10.00 -6.49
N GLY A 86 -4.30 9.17 -6.03
CA GLY A 86 -5.58 9.58 -5.43
C GLY A 86 -5.68 9.15 -3.98
N ASN A 87 -6.72 9.63 -3.31
CA ASN A 87 -7.09 9.14 -1.99
C ASN A 87 -8.14 8.00 -2.11
N LEU A 88 -8.40 7.29 -1.02
CA LEU A 88 -9.30 6.12 -1.01
C LEU A 88 -10.77 6.45 -1.31
N TYR A 89 -11.20 7.71 -1.19
CA TYR A 89 -12.57 8.12 -1.49
C TYR A 89 -12.82 8.30 -2.99
N GLU A 90 -11.76 8.34 -3.80
CA GLU A 90 -11.85 8.43 -5.26
C GLU A 90 -11.91 7.07 -5.93
N ILE A 91 -11.78 5.99 -5.15
CA ILE A 91 -11.87 4.61 -5.64
C ILE A 91 -13.33 4.17 -5.53
N GLU A 92 -13.99 4.00 -6.68
CA GLU A 92 -15.35 3.43 -6.76
C GLU A 92 -15.36 1.96 -6.36
#